data_AF-A0A2R6NGE2-F1
#
_entry.id   AF-A0A2R6NGE2-F1
#
_cell.length_a   1.000
_cell.length_b   1.000
_cell.length_c   1.000
_cell.angle_alpha   90.00
_cell.angle_beta   90.00
_cell.angle_gamma   90.00
#
_symmetry.space_group_name_H-M   'P 1'
#
loop_
_entity.id
_entity.type
_entity.pdbx_description
1 polymer ?
#
loop_
_entity_poly.entity_id
_entity_poly.type
_entity_poly.pdbx_seq_one_letter_code
_entity_poly.pdbx_strand_id
1 'polypeptide(L)'
;MPLLTQSDPGTENNGIANAQTLLRHRHDPSLSDSLQHKFKGNKGNIKPEIAWRLLRQTFTPGFEDLLELGVSEGWYDPDNTLERLVFHYTFIPWLQRELDGYVALTNDSKPRYNRHKVLPHGRPIEIFRHPDKYGTKDFSVKVLKAHLDEVRSKYAPPGHPVFHLVPPAFEEKARQFYGAIGPPEINRNNVWQVYQTLLEHFRSIQGQDDIRSGIADRAAMPTVGDDPMGEEYMEVLPLKPFRVGNRLIADLEDLNSESSEEEHDPNIWTDPDTSSGSSMVDK
;
A
#
# COMPACT_ATOMS: atom_id res chain seq x y z
N MET A 1 10.40 15.15 -4.55
CA MET A 1 9.29 14.69 -5.40
C MET A 1 9.80 14.32 -6.79
N PRO A 2 9.38 13.17 -7.37
CA PRO A 2 9.80 12.72 -8.70
C PRO A 2 9.28 13.64 -9.81
N LEU A 3 9.86 13.58 -11.03
CA LEU A 3 9.39 14.35 -12.20
C LEU A 3 8.08 13.80 -12.76
N LEU A 4 8.00 12.48 -12.85
CA LEU A 4 6.83 11.75 -13.33
C LEU A 4 6.48 10.67 -12.32
N THR A 5 5.18 10.46 -12.16
CA THR A 5 4.62 9.25 -11.55
C THR A 5 4.03 8.35 -12.63
N GLN A 6 3.88 7.07 -12.33
CA GLN A 6 3.31 6.09 -13.23
C GLN A 6 2.34 5.21 -12.45
N SER A 7 1.22 4.85 -13.07
CA SER A 7 0.28 3.85 -12.57
C SER A 7 -0.34 3.10 -13.75
N ASP A 8 -1.10 2.07 -13.43
CA ASP A 8 -2.04 1.45 -14.35
C ASP A 8 -3.17 2.41 -14.78
N PRO A 9 -3.86 2.12 -15.90
CA PRO A 9 -4.99 2.91 -16.35
C PRO A 9 -6.19 2.60 -15.45
N GLY A 10 -6.54 3.54 -14.58
CA GLY A 10 -7.66 3.46 -13.66
C GLY A 10 -8.11 4.85 -13.24
N THR A 11 -9.42 5.06 -13.10
CA THR A 11 -10.00 6.36 -12.77
C THR A 11 -9.65 6.79 -11.34
N GLU A 12 -9.42 5.84 -10.45
CA GLU A 12 -8.94 6.04 -9.08
C GLU A 12 -7.57 6.74 -9.02
N ASN A 13 -6.75 6.59 -10.07
CA ASN A 13 -5.42 7.19 -10.14
C ASN A 13 -5.43 8.65 -10.62
N ASN A 14 -6.57 9.17 -11.08
CA ASN A 14 -6.67 10.52 -11.62
C ASN A 14 -6.36 11.59 -10.57
N GLY A 15 -6.77 11.39 -9.32
CA GLY A 15 -6.46 12.28 -8.20
C GLY A 15 -4.95 12.40 -7.95
N ILE A 16 -4.24 11.28 -7.97
CA ILE A 16 -2.78 11.24 -7.81
C ILE A 16 -2.10 11.91 -9.01
N ALA A 17 -2.56 11.64 -10.23
CA ALA A 17 -2.04 12.25 -11.45
C ALA A 17 -2.17 13.78 -11.42
N ASN A 18 -3.33 14.28 -11.02
CA ASN A 18 -3.63 15.70 -10.91
C ASN A 18 -2.83 16.37 -9.78
N ALA A 19 -2.78 15.74 -8.60
CA ALA A 19 -2.03 16.23 -7.45
C ALA A 19 -0.54 16.38 -7.75
N GLN A 20 0.07 15.34 -8.34
CA GLN A 20 1.48 15.36 -8.75
C GLN A 20 1.75 16.44 -9.80
N THR A 21 0.85 16.60 -10.77
CA THR A 21 0.97 17.62 -11.83
C THR A 21 0.93 19.03 -11.25
N LEU A 22 -0.06 19.31 -10.39
CA LEU A 22 -0.18 20.61 -9.74
C LEU A 22 1.05 20.94 -8.89
N LEU A 23 1.51 20.00 -8.06
CA LEU A 23 2.73 20.17 -7.27
C LEU A 23 3.93 20.46 -8.17
N ARG A 24 4.05 19.77 -9.31
CA ARG A 24 5.17 20.00 -10.23
C ARG A 24 5.12 21.36 -10.88
N HIS A 25 3.96 21.82 -11.33
CA HIS A 25 3.79 23.16 -11.92
C HIS A 25 4.09 24.27 -10.91
N ARG A 26 3.72 24.09 -9.63
CA ARG A 26 4.03 25.04 -8.55
C ARG A 26 5.53 25.20 -8.30
N HIS A 27 6.30 24.14 -8.53
CA HIS A 27 7.74 24.10 -8.25
C HIS A 27 8.60 24.32 -9.50
N ASP A 28 8.04 24.12 -10.68
CA ASP A 28 8.69 24.34 -11.97
C ASP A 28 7.64 24.82 -12.98
N PRO A 29 7.48 26.16 -13.12
CA PRO A 29 6.49 26.74 -14.04
C PRO A 29 6.72 26.38 -15.51
N SER A 30 7.92 25.90 -15.90
CA SER A 30 8.20 25.51 -17.28
C SER A 30 7.43 24.26 -17.71
N LEU A 31 6.86 23.51 -16.76
CA LEU A 31 6.09 22.28 -16.99
C LEU A 31 4.58 22.53 -17.17
N SER A 32 4.12 23.79 -17.15
CA SER A 32 2.69 24.13 -17.02
C SER A 32 1.78 23.58 -18.13
N ASP A 33 2.33 23.19 -19.27
CA ASP A 33 1.60 22.69 -20.44
C ASP A 33 1.55 21.15 -20.53
N SER A 34 2.13 20.45 -19.55
CA SER A 34 2.26 19.00 -19.54
C SER A 34 1.72 18.32 -18.29
N LEU A 35 1.20 17.10 -18.48
CA LEU A 35 0.77 16.20 -17.42
C LEU A 35 1.96 15.43 -16.86
N GLN A 36 2.19 15.53 -15.55
CA GLN A 36 3.35 14.92 -14.89
C GLN A 36 3.06 13.52 -14.33
N HIS A 37 2.21 12.79 -15.05
CA HIS A 37 1.82 11.42 -14.76
C HIS A 37 1.71 10.64 -16.07
N LYS A 38 2.05 9.35 -16.04
CA LYS A 38 1.90 8.44 -17.17
C LYS A 38 1.12 7.20 -16.77
N PHE A 39 -0.07 7.07 -17.35
CA PHE A 39 -0.82 5.82 -17.31
C PHE A 39 -0.16 4.80 -18.24
N LYS A 40 0.26 3.67 -17.68
CA LYS A 40 0.88 2.56 -18.41
C LYS A 40 -0.09 1.38 -18.41
N GLY A 41 -0.68 1.09 -19.57
CA GLY A 41 -1.38 -0.19 -19.78
C GLY A 41 -0.41 -1.37 -19.93
N ASN A 42 -0.94 -2.59 -19.79
CA ASN A 42 -0.24 -3.87 -20.01
C ASN A 42 1.00 -4.07 -19.11
N LYS A 43 2.02 -4.78 -19.61
CA LYS A 43 3.31 -5.13 -18.96
C LYS A 43 4.21 -3.92 -18.64
N GLY A 44 3.68 -2.71 -18.54
CA GLY A 44 4.45 -1.49 -18.31
C GLY A 44 4.82 -1.26 -16.84
N ASN A 45 4.18 -1.98 -15.91
CA ASN A 45 4.27 -1.74 -14.47
C ASN A 45 5.09 -2.81 -13.70
N ILE A 46 6.09 -3.39 -14.36
CA ILE A 46 6.85 -4.56 -13.85
C ILE A 46 7.47 -4.29 -12.47
N LYS A 47 8.01 -3.09 -12.23
CA LYS A 47 8.72 -2.79 -10.96
C LYS A 47 7.77 -2.76 -9.75
N PRO A 48 6.66 -2.00 -9.77
CA PRO A 48 5.64 -2.12 -8.73
C PRO A 48 5.07 -3.53 -8.60
N GLU A 49 4.82 -4.24 -9.70
CA GLU A 49 4.33 -5.63 -9.65
C GLU A 49 5.30 -6.59 -8.93
N ILE A 50 6.61 -6.47 -9.18
CA ILE A 50 7.64 -7.24 -8.46
C ILE A 50 7.61 -6.89 -6.96
N ALA A 51 7.49 -5.61 -6.61
CA ALA A 51 7.42 -5.19 -5.22
C ALA A 51 6.18 -5.77 -4.51
N TRP A 52 5.01 -5.74 -5.17
CA TRP A 52 3.78 -6.36 -4.66
C TRP A 52 3.90 -7.87 -4.51
N ARG A 53 4.52 -8.55 -5.48
CA ARG A 53 4.81 -9.99 -5.40
C ARG A 53 5.69 -10.31 -4.18
N LEU A 54 6.75 -9.54 -3.95
CA LEU A 54 7.64 -9.75 -2.80
C LEU A 54 6.91 -9.53 -1.47
N LEU A 55 6.10 -8.48 -1.35
CA LEU A 55 5.26 -8.25 -0.19
C LEU A 55 4.34 -9.46 0.05
N ARG A 56 3.64 -9.92 -0.99
CA ARG A 56 2.75 -11.08 -0.93
C ARG A 56 3.44 -12.35 -0.48
N GLN A 57 4.68 -12.57 -0.90
CA GLN A 57 5.43 -13.79 -0.56
C GLN A 57 6.08 -13.75 0.82
N THR A 58 6.49 -12.56 1.29
CA THR A 58 7.34 -12.44 2.49
C THR A 58 6.62 -11.87 3.72
N PHE A 59 5.61 -11.04 3.52
CA PHE A 59 4.86 -10.38 4.59
C PHE A 59 3.52 -11.07 4.84
N THR A 60 2.74 -11.27 3.79
CA THR A 60 1.32 -11.65 3.87
C THR A 60 1.01 -13.01 4.51
N PRO A 61 1.74 -14.12 4.25
CA PRO A 61 1.28 -15.47 4.65
C PRO A 61 1.02 -15.61 6.15
N GLY A 62 1.92 -15.07 6.98
CA GLY A 62 1.78 -15.17 8.43
C GLY A 62 0.59 -14.40 9.01
N PHE A 63 0.06 -13.41 8.29
CA PHE A 63 -1.17 -12.71 8.67
C PHE A 63 -2.41 -13.42 8.13
N GLU A 64 -2.36 -13.95 6.91
CA GLU A 64 -3.45 -14.76 6.35
C GLU A 64 -3.73 -15.98 7.24
N ASP A 65 -2.70 -16.71 7.67
CA ASP A 65 -2.84 -17.84 8.59
C ASP A 65 -3.50 -17.44 9.92
N LEU A 66 -3.13 -16.26 10.46
CA LEU A 66 -3.68 -15.74 11.70
C LEU A 66 -5.15 -15.32 11.55
N LEU A 67 -5.50 -14.73 10.41
CA LEU A 67 -6.85 -14.29 10.11
C LEU A 67 -7.77 -15.48 9.85
N GLU A 68 -7.30 -16.45 9.05
CA GLU A 68 -8.01 -17.70 8.76
C GLU A 68 -8.32 -18.47 10.04
N LEU A 69 -7.37 -18.53 10.98
CA LEU A 69 -7.59 -19.15 12.29
C LEU A 69 -8.80 -18.54 13.02
N GLY A 70 -8.92 -17.21 13.03
CA GLY A 70 -10.05 -16.55 13.70
C GLY A 70 -11.40 -16.81 13.03
N VAL A 71 -11.41 -16.99 11.71
CA VAL A 71 -12.61 -17.38 10.97
C VAL A 71 -12.96 -18.84 11.23
N SER A 72 -11.97 -19.75 11.16
CA SER A 72 -12.19 -21.20 11.35
C SER A 72 -12.64 -21.55 12.76
N GLU A 73 -12.16 -20.82 13.77
CA GLU A 73 -12.58 -20.99 15.17
C GLU A 73 -13.90 -20.27 15.49
N GLY A 74 -14.50 -19.57 14.52
CA GLY A 74 -15.75 -18.84 14.71
C GLY A 74 -15.63 -17.62 15.62
N TRP A 75 -14.43 -17.05 15.77
CA TRP A 75 -14.21 -15.83 16.55
C TRP A 75 -14.65 -14.57 15.82
N TYR A 76 -14.67 -14.64 14.48
CA TYR A 76 -15.01 -13.53 13.61
C TYR A 76 -15.96 -13.97 12.50
N ASP A 77 -17.11 -13.32 12.45
CA ASP A 77 -18.09 -13.41 11.37
C ASP A 77 -18.01 -12.15 10.46
N PRO A 78 -17.54 -12.27 9.21
CA PRO A 78 -17.47 -11.14 8.29
C PRO A 78 -18.86 -10.65 7.85
N ASP A 79 -19.93 -11.43 8.00
CA ASP A 79 -21.28 -10.96 7.69
C ASP A 79 -21.88 -10.14 8.85
N ASN A 80 -21.28 -10.23 10.04
CA ASN A 80 -21.71 -9.49 11.21
C ASN A 80 -21.13 -8.05 11.22
N THR A 81 -22.06 -7.09 11.14
CA THR A 81 -21.78 -5.65 11.13
C THR A 81 -21.09 -5.15 12.40
N LEU A 82 -21.36 -5.71 13.58
CA LEU A 82 -20.65 -5.29 14.80
C LEU A 82 -19.22 -5.83 14.79
N GLU A 83 -19.07 -7.11 14.46
CA GLU A 83 -17.78 -7.81 14.47
C GLU A 83 -16.79 -7.21 13.47
N ARG A 84 -17.25 -6.88 12.26
CA ARG A 84 -16.45 -6.15 11.30
C ARG A 84 -15.98 -4.78 11.83
N LEU A 85 -16.75 -4.10 12.70
CA LEU A 85 -16.41 -2.74 13.17
C LEU A 85 -15.32 -2.84 14.22
N VAL A 86 -15.48 -3.79 15.15
CA VAL A 86 -14.44 -4.13 16.12
C VAL A 86 -13.17 -4.58 15.39
N PHE A 87 -13.30 -5.39 14.34
CA PHE A 87 -12.16 -5.86 13.53
C PHE A 87 -11.44 -4.70 12.85
N HIS A 88 -12.17 -3.80 12.18
CA HIS A 88 -11.58 -2.62 11.56
C HIS A 88 -10.82 -1.75 12.57
N TYR A 89 -11.39 -1.56 13.76
CA TYR A 89 -10.79 -0.78 14.83
C TYR A 89 -9.51 -1.42 15.40
N THR A 90 -9.45 -2.76 15.49
CA THR A 90 -8.30 -3.45 16.08
C THR A 90 -7.24 -3.87 15.06
N PHE A 91 -7.63 -4.62 14.03
CA PHE A 91 -6.71 -5.25 13.09
C PHE A 91 -6.09 -4.26 12.10
N ILE A 92 -6.85 -3.31 11.57
CA ILE A 92 -6.33 -2.42 10.51
C ILE A 92 -5.19 -1.52 11.02
N PRO A 93 -5.31 -0.83 12.17
CA PRO A 93 -4.18 -0.06 12.71
C PRO A 93 -2.97 -0.93 13.05
N TRP A 94 -3.20 -2.14 13.55
CA TRP A 94 -2.13 -3.10 13.84
C TRP A 94 -1.40 -3.52 12.55
N LEU A 95 -2.13 -3.96 11.52
CA LEU A 95 -1.58 -4.33 10.22
C LEU A 95 -0.85 -3.17 9.55
N GLN A 96 -1.38 -1.95 9.64
CA GLN A 96 -0.69 -0.75 9.14
C GLN A 96 0.67 -0.56 9.81
N ARG A 97 0.75 -0.73 11.14
CA ARG A 97 2.03 -0.61 11.88
C ARG A 97 3.02 -1.70 11.47
N GLU A 98 2.58 -2.93 11.27
CA GLU A 98 3.44 -4.02 10.77
C GLU A 98 3.94 -3.73 9.34
N LEU A 99 3.08 -3.18 8.47
CA LEU A 99 3.47 -2.71 7.13
C LEU A 99 4.48 -1.57 7.20
N ASP A 100 4.32 -0.61 8.10
CA ASP A 100 5.29 0.47 8.32
C ASP A 100 6.66 -0.11 8.75
N GLY A 101 6.65 -1.13 9.60
CA GLY A 101 7.83 -1.90 9.98
C GLY A 101 8.48 -2.61 8.79
N TYR A 102 7.69 -3.25 7.94
CA TYR A 102 8.16 -3.87 6.70
C TYR A 102 8.81 -2.83 5.77
N VAL A 103 8.20 -1.66 5.59
CA VAL A 103 8.74 -0.57 4.77
C VAL A 103 10.06 -0.05 5.34
N ALA A 104 10.14 0.14 6.66
CA ALA A 104 11.38 0.55 7.33
C ALA A 104 12.50 -0.48 7.13
N LEU A 105 12.20 -1.76 7.36
CA LEU A 105 13.15 -2.86 7.15
C LEU A 105 13.62 -2.94 5.70
N THR A 106 12.70 -2.83 4.74
CA THR A 106 13.01 -2.94 3.31
C THR A 106 13.89 -1.79 2.84
N ASN A 107 13.60 -0.57 3.29
CA ASN A 107 14.37 0.61 2.94
C ASN A 107 15.74 0.68 3.63
N ASP A 108 15.88 0.05 4.79
CA ASP A 108 17.16 -0.04 5.48
C ASP A 108 18.00 -1.24 4.98
N SER A 109 17.39 -2.33 4.56
CA SER A 109 18.12 -3.54 4.15
C SER A 109 19.04 -3.28 2.95
N LYS A 110 20.30 -3.74 3.05
CA LYS A 110 21.28 -3.60 1.96
C LYS A 110 21.00 -4.66 0.88
N PRO A 111 20.62 -4.28 -0.36
CA PRO A 111 20.45 -5.23 -1.43
C PRO A 111 21.78 -5.90 -1.79
N ARG A 112 21.69 -7.13 -2.30
CA ARG A 112 22.87 -7.84 -2.81
C ARG A 112 23.55 -7.01 -3.90
N TYR A 113 24.89 -6.99 -3.85
CA TYR A 113 25.67 -6.32 -4.88
C TYR A 113 25.46 -7.01 -6.24
N ASN A 114 25.11 -6.23 -7.26
CA ASN A 114 25.01 -6.68 -8.64
C ASN A 114 25.97 -5.84 -9.51
N ARG A 115 26.98 -6.49 -10.08
CA ARG A 115 28.03 -5.85 -10.90
C ARG A 115 27.51 -5.25 -12.21
N HIS A 116 26.34 -5.69 -12.68
CA HIS A 116 25.73 -5.22 -13.92
C HIS A 116 24.82 -3.99 -13.70
N LYS A 117 24.60 -3.59 -12.43
CA LYS A 117 23.75 -2.46 -12.08
C LYS A 117 24.57 -1.16 -12.07
N VAL A 118 24.16 -0.20 -12.90
CA VAL A 118 24.76 1.16 -12.96
C VAL A 118 24.34 2.04 -11.77
N LEU A 119 23.20 1.74 -11.14
CA LEU A 119 22.70 2.47 -9.98
C LEU A 119 23.56 2.23 -8.73
N PRO A 120 23.62 3.20 -7.79
CA PRO A 120 24.41 3.09 -6.57
C PRO A 120 24.06 1.86 -5.74
N HIS A 121 25.10 1.27 -5.12
CA HIS A 121 24.98 0.11 -4.23
C HIS A 121 25.07 0.53 -2.76
N GLY A 122 24.12 0.07 -1.95
CA GLY A 122 24.02 0.48 -0.55
C GLY A 122 22.59 0.33 -0.04
N ARG A 123 22.38 0.74 1.22
CA ARG A 123 21.04 0.78 1.81
C ARG A 123 20.22 1.86 1.10
N PRO A 124 19.01 1.57 0.59
CA PRO A 124 18.21 2.54 -0.16
C PRO A 124 18.01 3.86 0.59
N ILE A 125 17.74 3.80 1.90
CA ILE A 125 17.53 4.99 2.72
C ILE A 125 18.78 5.87 2.84
N GLU A 126 19.97 5.27 2.90
CA GLU A 126 21.25 6.00 2.98
C GLU A 126 21.61 6.64 1.64
N ILE A 127 21.38 5.93 0.53
CA ILE A 127 21.57 6.50 -0.81
C ILE A 127 20.62 7.69 -1.01
N PHE A 128 19.36 7.56 -0.58
CA PHE A 128 18.36 8.62 -0.70
C PHE A 128 18.72 9.86 0.13
N ARG A 129 19.24 9.67 1.35
CA ARG A 129 19.60 10.78 2.27
C ARG A 129 20.96 11.41 1.98
N HIS A 130 21.92 10.63 1.51
CA HIS A 130 23.30 11.03 1.32
C HIS A 130 23.85 10.62 -0.06
N PRO A 131 23.22 11.07 -1.17
CA PRO A 131 23.60 10.63 -2.51
C PRO A 131 25.06 10.95 -2.86
N ASP A 132 25.62 12.01 -2.27
CA ASP A 132 27.03 12.44 -2.41
C ASP A 132 28.03 11.36 -1.96
N LYS A 133 27.73 10.65 -0.87
CA LYS A 133 28.57 9.55 -0.35
C LYS A 133 28.59 8.33 -1.25
N TYR A 134 27.64 8.22 -2.17
CA TYR A 134 27.51 7.12 -3.13
C TYR A 134 27.87 7.54 -4.56
N GLY A 135 28.51 8.69 -4.74
CA GLY A 135 28.92 9.18 -6.07
C GLY A 135 27.74 9.57 -6.96
N THR A 136 26.60 9.94 -6.37
CA THR A 136 25.39 10.32 -7.10
C THR A 136 24.94 11.75 -6.79
N LYS A 137 23.97 12.26 -7.53
CA LYS A 137 23.42 13.62 -7.37
C LYS A 137 21.99 13.55 -6.84
N ASP A 138 21.64 14.48 -5.96
CA ASP A 138 20.25 14.67 -5.53
C ASP A 138 19.47 15.45 -6.61
N PHE A 139 18.55 14.78 -7.30
CA PHE A 139 17.61 15.41 -8.23
C PHE A 139 16.23 15.66 -7.60
N SER A 140 16.11 15.52 -6.28
CA SER A 140 14.83 15.67 -5.60
C SER A 140 14.40 17.13 -5.54
N VAL A 141 13.17 17.39 -5.98
CA VAL A 141 12.51 18.68 -5.72
C VAL A 141 11.92 18.65 -4.31
N LYS A 142 12.36 19.57 -3.46
CA LYS A 142 11.82 19.75 -2.11
C LYS A 142 10.48 20.49 -2.22
N VAL A 143 9.41 19.86 -1.72
CA VAL A 143 8.05 20.40 -1.80
C VAL A 143 7.84 21.39 -0.67
N LEU A 144 7.30 22.56 -0.98
CA LEU A 144 6.95 23.57 0.02
C LEU A 144 5.67 23.12 0.73
N LYS A 145 5.66 23.21 2.06
CA LYS A 145 4.53 22.76 2.87
C LYS A 145 3.21 23.42 2.43
N ALA A 146 3.22 24.72 2.13
CA ALA A 146 2.03 25.44 1.66
C ALA A 146 1.42 24.86 0.37
N HIS A 147 2.26 24.43 -0.59
CA HIS A 147 1.77 23.80 -1.82
C HIS A 147 1.25 22.38 -1.56
N LEU A 148 1.87 21.66 -0.62
CA LEU A 148 1.39 20.34 -0.22
C LEU A 148 0.03 20.44 0.47
N ASP A 149 -0.16 21.41 1.35
CA ASP A 149 -1.42 21.67 2.04
C ASP A 149 -2.53 22.05 1.03
N GLU A 150 -2.23 22.91 0.04
CA GLU A 150 -3.15 23.25 -1.05
C GLU A 150 -3.60 21.99 -1.83
N VAL A 151 -2.65 21.19 -2.28
CA VAL A 151 -2.91 19.97 -3.06
C VAL A 151 -3.67 18.94 -2.23
N ARG A 152 -3.32 18.78 -0.95
CA ARG A 152 -4.04 17.90 -0.04
C ARG A 152 -5.49 18.35 0.15
N SER A 153 -5.73 19.63 0.41
CA SER A 153 -7.09 20.16 0.56
C SER A 153 -7.94 19.94 -0.70
N LYS A 154 -7.32 19.94 -1.88
CA LYS A 154 -8.02 19.78 -3.16
C LYS A 154 -8.27 18.33 -3.55
N TYR A 155 -7.30 17.44 -3.35
CA TYR A 155 -7.32 16.07 -3.91
C TYR A 155 -7.42 14.97 -2.85
N ALA A 156 -7.17 15.27 -1.59
CA ALA A 156 -7.25 14.31 -0.47
C ALA A 156 -7.64 15.04 0.83
N PRO A 157 -8.83 15.65 0.89
CA PRO A 157 -9.22 16.50 2.00
C PRO A 157 -9.23 15.69 3.31
N PRO A 158 -8.64 16.19 4.40
CA PRO A 158 -8.43 15.40 5.62
C PRO A 158 -9.73 14.98 6.32
N GLY A 159 -10.86 15.64 6.02
CA GLY A 159 -12.18 15.28 6.55
C GLY A 159 -12.94 14.27 5.68
N HIS A 160 -12.31 13.67 4.66
CA HIS A 160 -12.98 12.71 3.79
C HIS A 160 -13.37 11.43 4.57
N PRO A 161 -14.61 10.93 4.47
CA PRO A 161 -15.08 9.75 5.21
C PRO A 161 -14.25 8.49 4.97
N VAL A 162 -13.57 8.37 3.82
CA VAL A 162 -12.65 7.25 3.52
C VAL A 162 -11.54 7.07 4.55
N PHE A 163 -11.17 8.14 5.28
CA PHE A 163 -10.16 8.07 6.34
C PHE A 163 -10.72 7.56 7.67
N HIS A 164 -12.03 7.38 7.79
CA HIS A 164 -12.65 6.79 8.97
C HIS A 164 -12.71 5.27 8.82
N LEU A 165 -11.89 4.53 9.59
CA LEU A 165 -11.92 3.06 9.59
C LEU A 165 -13.24 2.49 10.14
N VAL A 166 -13.85 3.24 11.07
CA VAL A 166 -15.13 2.98 11.71
C VAL A 166 -15.89 4.30 11.89
N PRO A 167 -17.23 4.29 12.01
CA PRO A 167 -18.00 5.49 12.29
C PRO A 167 -17.48 6.23 13.55
N PRO A 168 -17.40 7.57 13.56
CA PRO A 168 -16.84 8.32 14.69
C PRO A 168 -17.49 8.01 16.04
N ALA A 169 -18.81 7.83 16.07
CA ALA A 169 -19.54 7.46 17.28
C ALA A 169 -19.13 6.06 17.80
N PHE A 170 -18.85 5.12 16.89
CA PHE A 170 -18.33 3.81 17.26
C PHE A 170 -16.89 3.90 17.80
N GLU A 171 -16.05 4.70 17.14
CA GLU A 171 -14.66 4.91 17.56
C GLU A 171 -14.58 5.46 18.99
N GLU A 172 -15.42 6.44 19.34
CA GLU A 172 -15.44 7.03 20.67
C GLU A 172 -15.76 5.98 21.75
N LYS A 173 -16.75 5.13 21.51
CA LYS A 173 -17.09 4.02 22.42
C LYS A 173 -16.01 2.96 22.48
N ALA A 174 -15.44 2.59 21.33
CA ALA A 174 -14.34 1.62 21.28
C ALA A 174 -13.14 2.12 22.08
N ARG A 175 -12.82 3.42 22.00
CA ARG A 175 -11.76 4.06 22.79
C ARG A 175 -12.03 4.03 24.29
N GLN A 176 -13.28 4.22 24.72
CA GLN A 176 -13.67 4.12 26.13
C GLN A 176 -13.47 2.70 26.67
N PHE A 177 -13.92 1.68 25.94
CA PHE A 177 -13.71 0.28 26.34
C PHE A 177 -12.23 -0.11 26.32
N TYR A 178 -11.50 0.30 25.29
CA TYR A 178 -10.09 0.02 25.18
C TYR A 178 -9.26 0.69 26.30
N GLY A 179 -9.64 1.91 26.71
CA GLY A 179 -9.04 2.59 27.86
C GLY A 179 -9.25 1.86 29.18
N ALA A 180 -10.42 1.24 29.38
CA ALA A 180 -10.74 0.47 30.58
C ALA A 180 -9.93 -0.84 30.68
N ILE A 181 -9.50 -1.40 29.55
CA ILE A 181 -8.70 -2.63 29.48
C ILE A 181 -7.21 -2.39 29.85
N GLY A 182 -6.75 -1.13 29.85
CA GLY A 182 -5.36 -0.78 30.17
C GLY A 182 -4.45 -0.79 28.94
N PRO A 183 -4.77 0.06 27.94
CA PRO A 183 -4.49 -0.07 26.50
C PRO A 183 -3.25 -0.93 26.18
N PRO A 184 -3.40 -2.26 26.06
CA PRO A 184 -2.26 -3.13 25.80
C PRO A 184 -1.81 -2.93 24.35
N GLU A 185 -0.49 -2.81 24.13
CA GLU A 185 0.03 -2.74 22.77
C GLU A 185 -0.39 -3.99 21.98
N ILE A 186 -1.22 -3.78 20.96
CA ILE A 186 -1.72 -4.86 20.10
C ILE A 186 -0.52 -5.43 19.36
N ASN A 187 -0.41 -6.75 19.29
CA ASN A 187 0.60 -7.49 18.55
C ASN A 187 0.02 -8.84 18.12
N ARG A 188 0.80 -9.60 17.35
CA ARG A 188 0.38 -10.91 16.81
C ARG A 188 -0.19 -11.86 17.86
N ASN A 189 0.33 -11.84 19.08
CA ASN A 189 -0.03 -12.82 20.12
C ASN A 189 -1.29 -12.44 20.91
N ASN A 190 -1.68 -11.16 20.91
CA ASN A 190 -2.79 -10.68 21.73
C ASN A 190 -3.92 -10.01 20.92
N VAL A 191 -3.75 -9.81 19.61
CA VAL A 191 -4.74 -9.09 18.78
C VAL A 191 -6.14 -9.72 18.83
N TRP A 192 -6.23 -11.05 18.78
CA TRP A 192 -7.50 -11.76 18.91
C TRP A 192 -8.11 -11.63 20.30
N GLN A 193 -7.30 -11.69 21.35
CA GLN A 193 -7.77 -11.51 22.72
C GLN A 193 -8.35 -10.09 22.92
N VAL A 194 -7.62 -9.06 22.47
CA VAL A 194 -8.08 -7.67 22.52
C VAL A 194 -9.37 -7.49 21.73
N TYR A 195 -9.43 -8.06 20.53
CA TYR A 195 -10.63 -8.06 19.69
C TYR A 195 -11.84 -8.68 20.42
N GLN A 196 -11.68 -9.88 20.98
CA GLN A 196 -12.76 -10.59 21.69
C GLN A 196 -13.23 -9.81 22.92
N THR A 197 -12.31 -9.28 23.74
CA THR A 197 -12.67 -8.47 24.90
C THR A 197 -13.46 -7.22 24.51
N LEU A 198 -13.04 -6.50 23.46
CA LEU A 198 -13.78 -5.35 22.95
C LEU A 198 -15.16 -5.75 22.42
N LEU A 199 -15.24 -6.85 21.68
CA LEU A 199 -16.49 -7.37 21.15
C LEU A 199 -17.48 -7.75 22.26
N GLU A 200 -17.00 -8.39 23.33
CA GLU A 200 -17.81 -8.71 24.51
C GLU A 200 -18.36 -7.46 25.19
N HIS A 201 -17.56 -6.40 25.34
CA HIS A 201 -18.05 -5.12 25.85
C HIS A 201 -19.17 -4.54 24.98
N PHE A 202 -19.00 -4.54 23.66
CA PHE A 202 -20.06 -4.07 22.74
C PHE A 202 -21.31 -4.94 22.78
N ARG A 203 -21.17 -6.27 22.89
CA ARG A 203 -22.31 -7.19 23.04
C ARG A 203 -23.05 -6.96 24.36
N SER A 204 -22.33 -6.65 25.44
CA SER A 204 -22.93 -6.38 26.76
C SER A 204 -23.79 -5.12 26.79
N ILE A 205 -23.47 -4.11 25.97
CA ILE A 205 -24.21 -2.87 25.88
C ILE A 205 -25.25 -2.84 24.74
N GLN A 206 -25.27 -3.84 23.83
CA GLN A 206 -26.23 -3.90 22.72
C GLN A 206 -27.71 -3.98 23.15
N GLY A 207 -27.98 -4.24 24.44
CA GLY A 207 -29.31 -4.14 25.04
C GLY A 207 -29.72 -2.74 25.50
N GLN A 208 -28.85 -1.73 25.41
CA GLN A 208 -29.09 -0.33 25.75
C GLN A 208 -29.04 0.50 24.45
N ASP A 209 -30.12 1.22 24.14
CA ASP A 209 -30.53 1.71 22.81
C ASP A 209 -29.55 2.63 22.01
N ASP A 210 -28.34 2.91 22.50
CA ASP A 210 -27.43 3.93 21.93
C ASP A 210 -26.51 3.43 20.80
N ILE A 211 -26.29 2.12 20.63
CA ILE A 211 -25.36 1.57 19.60
C ILE A 211 -26.05 1.44 18.22
N ARG A 212 -27.38 1.40 18.20
CA ARG A 212 -28.17 1.17 16.98
C ARG A 212 -27.95 2.25 15.93
N SER A 213 -27.70 3.50 16.33
CA SER A 213 -27.39 4.60 15.42
C SER A 213 -26.05 4.41 14.70
N GLY A 214 -24.97 4.10 15.42
CA GLY A 214 -23.65 3.87 14.83
C GLY A 214 -23.53 2.57 14.01
N ILE A 215 -24.35 1.56 14.31
CA ILE A 215 -24.47 0.32 13.50
C ILE A 215 -25.31 0.57 12.25
N ALA A 216 -26.38 1.36 12.33
CA ALA A 216 -27.21 1.72 11.18
C ALA A 216 -26.46 2.60 10.17
N ASP A 217 -25.56 3.48 10.65
CA ASP A 217 -24.63 4.24 9.80
C ASP A 217 -23.69 3.33 8.99
N ARG A 218 -23.54 2.06 9.37
CA ARG A 218 -22.75 1.10 8.60
C ARG A 218 -23.43 0.63 7.31
N ALA A 219 -24.74 0.82 7.15
CA ALA A 219 -25.37 0.73 5.83
C ALA A 219 -24.89 1.85 4.88
N ALA A 220 -24.24 2.89 5.40
CA ALA A 220 -23.67 4.00 4.65
C ALA A 220 -22.13 3.95 4.52
N MET A 221 -21.45 3.02 5.21
CA MET A 221 -20.04 2.76 4.95
C MET A 221 -19.95 1.72 3.83
N PRO A 222 -19.14 1.97 2.80
CA PRO A 222 -19.13 1.12 1.63
C PRO A 222 -18.50 -0.24 1.95
N THR A 223 -18.87 -1.26 1.18
CA THR A 223 -18.05 -2.48 1.13
C THR A 223 -16.68 -2.17 0.53
N VAL A 224 -15.71 -3.08 0.69
CA VAL A 224 -14.39 -2.91 0.07
C VAL A 224 -14.58 -2.79 -1.46
N GLY A 225 -14.34 -1.59 -2.01
CA GLY A 225 -14.54 -1.29 -3.42
C GLY A 225 -15.78 -0.44 -3.73
N ASP A 226 -16.69 -0.24 -2.77
CA ASP A 226 -17.75 0.74 -2.91
C ASP A 226 -17.23 2.12 -2.44
N ASP A 227 -17.65 3.20 -3.09
CA ASP A 227 -17.40 4.57 -2.65
C ASP A 227 -18.65 5.06 -1.89
N PRO A 228 -18.54 5.61 -0.65
CA PRO A 228 -19.74 5.94 0.14
C PRO A 228 -20.49 7.13 -0.45
N MET A 229 -19.83 7.91 -1.29
CA MET A 229 -20.37 9.09 -1.96
C MET A 229 -20.64 8.83 -3.45
N GLY A 230 -20.41 7.60 -3.93
CA GLY A 230 -20.21 7.32 -5.35
C GLY A 230 -18.88 7.89 -5.83
N GLU A 231 -18.20 7.25 -6.79
CA GLU A 231 -16.96 7.79 -7.36
C GLU A 231 -17.17 9.28 -7.64
N GLU A 232 -16.53 10.17 -6.87
CA GLU A 232 -16.43 11.57 -7.26
C GLU A 232 -15.45 11.59 -8.43
N TYR A 233 -15.97 11.16 -9.59
CA TYR A 233 -15.22 10.90 -10.80
C TYR A 233 -14.38 12.13 -11.09
N MET A 234 -13.07 11.96 -10.96
CA MET A 234 -12.14 13.04 -11.15
C MET A 234 -11.58 12.96 -12.56
N GLU A 235 -11.91 13.94 -13.39
CA GLU A 235 -11.26 14.04 -14.70
C GLU A 235 -9.77 14.34 -14.54
N VAL A 236 -8.96 13.68 -15.38
CA VAL A 236 -7.55 14.04 -15.52
C VAL A 236 -7.47 15.44 -16.12
N LEU A 237 -6.54 16.27 -15.63
CA LEU A 237 -6.28 17.59 -16.19
C LEU A 237 -6.06 17.47 -17.72
N PRO A 238 -6.69 18.33 -18.55
CA PRO A 238 -6.63 18.25 -20.01
C PRO A 238 -5.29 18.78 -20.55
N LEU A 239 -4.21 18.15 -20.13
CA LEU A 239 -2.83 18.52 -20.43
C LEU A 239 -2.18 17.48 -21.34
N LYS A 240 -1.19 17.91 -22.11
CA LYS A 240 -0.45 17.02 -23.01
C LYS A 240 0.43 16.08 -22.20
N PRO A 241 0.66 14.83 -22.62
CA PRO A 241 1.65 13.97 -21.98
C PRO A 241 3.03 14.63 -21.98
N PHE A 242 3.75 14.55 -20.86
CA PHE A 242 5.12 15.08 -20.77
C PHE A 242 6.08 14.41 -21.76
N ARG A 243 6.94 15.23 -22.39
CA ARG A 243 7.97 14.82 -23.36
C ARG A 243 9.31 15.48 -23.04
N VAL A 244 10.41 14.79 -23.33
CA VAL A 244 11.76 15.37 -23.28
C VAL A 244 12.24 15.47 -24.73
N GLY A 245 12.17 16.68 -25.30
CA GLY A 245 12.33 16.90 -26.74
C GLY A 245 11.09 16.44 -27.55
N ASN A 246 11.26 16.14 -28.85
CA ASN A 246 10.17 15.61 -29.70
C ASN A 246 9.81 14.13 -29.41
N ARG A 247 10.51 13.49 -28.46
CA ARG A 247 10.33 12.08 -28.12
C ARG A 247 9.56 11.91 -26.82
N LEU A 248 8.70 10.90 -26.77
CA LEU A 248 8.17 10.40 -25.50
C LEU A 248 9.34 9.76 -24.75
N ILE A 249 9.41 9.89 -23.43
CA ILE A 249 10.49 9.28 -22.63
C ILE A 249 10.52 7.74 -22.79
N ALA A 250 9.41 7.12 -23.20
CA ALA A 250 9.41 5.69 -23.58
C ALA A 250 10.36 5.39 -24.76
N ASP A 251 10.54 6.33 -25.69
CA ASP A 251 11.44 6.16 -26.84
C ASP A 251 12.92 6.26 -26.43
N LEU A 252 13.21 6.55 -25.15
CA LEU A 252 14.54 6.49 -24.55
C LEU A 252 14.77 5.16 -23.78
N GLU A 253 13.73 4.35 -23.55
CA GLU A 253 13.89 3.00 -22.97
C GLU A 253 14.51 2.02 -23.99
N ASP A 254 14.42 2.29 -25.30
CA ASP A 254 15.09 1.52 -26.38
C ASP A 254 16.61 1.71 -26.45
N LEU A 255 17.19 2.59 -25.62
CA LEU A 255 18.66 2.64 -25.43
C LEU A 255 19.13 1.81 -24.22
N ASN A 256 18.20 1.25 -23.45
CA ASN A 256 18.49 0.28 -22.38
C ASN A 256 18.05 -1.15 -22.76
N SER A 257 17.63 -1.39 -24.02
CA SER A 257 17.20 -2.71 -24.49
C SER A 257 18.34 -3.68 -24.82
N GLU A 258 19.60 -3.31 -24.59
CA GLU A 258 20.74 -4.24 -24.57
C GLU A 258 21.06 -4.71 -23.14
N SER A 259 20.05 -5.16 -22.41
CA SER A 259 20.25 -6.16 -21.37
C SER A 259 19.01 -7.03 -21.32
N SER A 260 18.96 -8.02 -22.21
CA SER A 260 18.04 -9.14 -22.11
C SER A 260 18.27 -9.86 -20.77
N GLU A 261 17.44 -9.52 -19.79
CA GLU A 261 17.35 -10.18 -18.49
C GLU A 261 16.69 -11.55 -18.69
N GLU A 262 17.49 -12.57 -19.02
CA GLU A 262 17.23 -13.91 -18.50
C GLU A 262 17.79 -13.96 -17.07
N GLU A 263 17.06 -13.42 -16.10
CA GLU A 263 17.40 -13.58 -14.68
C GLU A 263 16.89 -14.93 -14.19
N HIS A 264 17.81 -15.87 -14.10
CA HIS A 264 17.64 -17.17 -13.46
C HIS A 264 17.36 -16.96 -11.96
N ASP A 265 16.17 -17.42 -11.52
CA ASP A 265 15.72 -17.39 -10.12
C ASP A 265 16.62 -18.25 -9.22
N PRO A 266 17.42 -17.66 -8.31
CA PRO A 266 18.30 -18.43 -7.44
C PRO A 266 17.57 -19.07 -6.23
N ASN A 267 16.24 -18.94 -6.12
CA ASN A 267 15.45 -19.50 -5.02
C ASN A 267 14.55 -20.68 -5.42
N ILE A 268 14.78 -21.31 -6.59
CA ILE A 268 14.23 -22.65 -6.84
C ILE A 268 15.03 -23.64 -5.98
N TRP A 269 14.43 -24.03 -4.85
CA TRP A 269 14.88 -25.16 -4.06
C TRP A 269 14.53 -26.45 -4.81
N THR A 270 15.51 -27.04 -5.50
CA THR A 270 15.37 -28.40 -6.03
C THR A 270 15.80 -29.40 -4.97
N ASP A 271 14.86 -30.22 -4.50
CA ASP A 271 15.17 -31.39 -3.67
C ASP A 271 16.07 -32.37 -4.46
N PRO A 272 17.23 -32.78 -3.91
CA PRO A 272 17.98 -33.91 -4.44
C PRO A 272 17.53 -35.15 -3.67
N ASP A 273 16.59 -35.92 -4.23
CA ASP A 273 16.61 -37.39 -4.18
C ASP A 273 15.31 -37.97 -4.74
N THR A 274 15.36 -38.42 -5.99
CA THR A 274 14.57 -39.58 -6.43
C THR A 274 15.18 -40.12 -7.71
N SER A 275 16.26 -40.88 -7.55
CA SER A 275 16.57 -41.94 -8.51
C SER A 275 17.21 -43.10 -7.78
N SER A 276 16.44 -44.18 -7.60
CA SER A 276 16.90 -45.56 -7.75
C SER A 276 15.74 -46.51 -7.56
N GLY A 277 15.30 -47.11 -8.66
CA GLY A 277 14.29 -48.16 -8.68
C GLY A 277 14.10 -48.75 -10.06
N SER A 278 15.19 -48.98 -10.82
CA SER A 278 15.14 -49.78 -12.04
C SER A 278 15.76 -51.14 -11.75
N SER A 279 14.91 -52.15 -11.68
CA SER A 279 15.26 -53.56 -11.66
C SER A 279 14.61 -54.18 -12.89
N MET A 280 15.46 -54.69 -13.80
CA MET A 280 15.33 -55.94 -14.57
C MET A 280 14.02 -56.16 -15.36
N VAL A 281 13.98 -56.60 -16.63
CA VAL A 281 14.84 -57.49 -17.40
C VAL A 281 14.11 -57.68 -18.76
N ASP A 282 14.82 -57.75 -19.88
CA ASP A 282 14.81 -58.89 -20.82
C ASP A 282 15.30 -58.55 -22.24
N LYS A 283 16.33 -59.32 -22.63
CA LYS A 283 16.81 -59.71 -23.96
C LYS A 283 17.58 -58.71 -24.82
#